data_AF-A0A9D4FF63-F1
#
_entry.id   AF-A0A9D4FF63-F1
#
_cell.length_a   1.000
_cell.length_b   1.000
_cell.length_c   1.000
_cell.angle_alpha   90.00
_cell.angle_beta   90.00
_cell.angle_gamma   90.00
#
_symmetry.space_group_name_H-M   'P 1'
#
loop_
_entity.id
_entity.type
_entity.pdbx_description
1 polymer ?
#
loop_
_entity_poly.entity_id
_entity_poly.type
_entity_poly.pdbx_seq_one_letter_code
_entity_poly.pdbx_strand_id
1 'polypeptide(L)'
;MFDGSEFLSLVPAYMKLRYLSSKMFTVAMLLIPILMFLRPCLMLGNGLAIDFLIQTAANSTSQVSEVSADSTSTDRLKINCRLASINNIAKFETLRLSRITKNGLLQNLTKMHNLQSSSPGYQTPILESGVMSGIQVHGSFDTQHPTNQTLGISLPISSLTCNDEVTYKCTLVYVIVENGTNKPAEAVEERNLTVTFNENEGPTSGCVKTAGTPNISCQKNIDSRGREWNESFSGITSTQDCYEGFKGYVSRLCDWNGIWQYPQYNCQRANVSNAVNKIDLLTGNVTSEEVIKALSAVVEVTENKENPNSSELLTTKEISVLTHALGLVAGLVNRQGIATDEVAKVFLKSASNIIDVANKDTWLSLKQANKITSETLVSSIDEIGSALRNRIAVGDIGNVVVENKNCAFEVKKVTGGTVQFPDKQTIQNDTHGDNAWIRQSKSRISLNTTTLGAVVVTIVIYRNMTDIMSSRSSSNRSSHNKVIVNGPIISVSISDNSTKLESPIHMTFEHGQTNFTKASCNFWRFRPGQLGYWANDGCINQTSNDIITVCECNHLTNFAVLMSPFVEADEKSRGIRIVSIVGISVSSLCLLLTIIVFAMLW
;
A
#
# COMPACT_ATOMS: atom_id res chain seq x y z
N MET A 1 80.46 51.82 4.02
CA MET A 1 80.39 52.97 3.11
C MET A 1 79.73 52.47 1.84
N PHE A 2 78.41 52.63 1.74
CA PHE A 2 77.64 52.73 0.50
C PHE A 2 76.29 53.34 0.86
N ASP A 3 76.07 54.54 0.34
CA ASP A 3 74.80 55.26 0.22
C ASP A 3 73.70 54.34 -0.35
N GLY A 4 72.42 54.50 -0.03
CA GLY A 4 71.76 55.70 0.48
C GLY A 4 70.95 56.47 -0.58
N SER A 5 70.65 55.91 -1.76
CA SER A 5 69.73 56.58 -2.71
C SER A 5 69.14 55.69 -3.81
N GLU A 6 68.35 54.66 -3.48
CA GLU A 6 67.48 54.01 -4.50
C GLU A 6 66.24 53.24 -3.96
N PHE A 7 65.73 53.60 -2.77
CA PHE A 7 64.58 52.88 -2.16
C PHE A 7 63.28 53.71 -2.06
N LEU A 8 63.21 54.89 -2.70
CA LEU A 8 62.13 55.87 -2.53
C LEU A 8 61.19 56.06 -3.74
N SER A 9 61.07 55.10 -4.65
CA SER A 9 60.12 55.17 -5.78
C SER A 9 59.01 54.11 -5.81
N LEU A 10 58.95 53.17 -4.85
CA LEU A 10 57.99 52.05 -4.87
C LEU A 10 56.93 52.05 -3.76
N VAL A 11 56.95 53.03 -2.85
CA VAL A 11 56.00 53.11 -1.73
C VAL A 11 54.56 53.55 -2.13
N PRO A 12 54.31 54.37 -3.18
CA PRO A 12 52.93 54.79 -3.51
C PRO A 12 52.08 53.71 -4.21
N ALA A 13 52.69 52.68 -4.81
CA ALA A 13 51.97 51.63 -5.55
C ALA A 13 51.45 50.51 -4.64
N TYR A 14 52.11 50.23 -3.51
CA TYR A 14 51.76 49.12 -2.62
C TYR A 14 50.63 49.46 -1.61
N MET A 15 50.47 50.74 -1.23
CA MET A 15 49.35 51.17 -0.37
C MET A 15 48.00 51.25 -1.09
N LYS A 16 47.99 51.48 -2.40
CA LYS A 16 46.74 51.57 -3.19
C LYS A 16 46.10 50.19 -3.43
N LEU A 17 46.89 49.12 -3.48
CA LEU A 17 46.42 47.73 -3.69
C LEU A 17 45.83 47.09 -2.41
N ARG A 18 46.34 47.40 -1.21
CA ARG A 18 45.75 46.91 0.06
C ARG A 18 44.43 47.59 0.44
N TYR A 19 44.21 48.83 0.00
CA TYR A 19 42.97 49.56 0.27
C TYR A 19 41.81 49.10 -0.64
N LEU A 20 42.10 48.62 -1.85
CA LEU A 20 41.11 48.02 -2.75
C LEU A 20 40.77 46.56 -2.41
N SER A 21 41.72 45.76 -1.88
CA SER A 21 41.45 44.36 -1.52
C SER A 21 40.59 44.22 -0.26
N SER A 22 40.70 45.16 0.68
CA SER A 22 39.89 45.17 1.91
C SER A 22 38.42 45.55 1.63
N LYS A 23 38.15 46.53 0.75
CA LYS A 23 36.77 46.93 0.41
C LYS A 23 36.03 45.89 -0.44
N MET A 24 36.72 45.16 -1.31
CA MET A 24 36.08 44.08 -2.10
C MET A 24 35.68 42.87 -1.26
N PHE A 25 36.43 42.56 -0.18
CA PHE A 25 36.12 41.42 0.68
C PHE A 25 34.88 41.69 1.57
N THR A 26 34.69 42.95 2.01
CA THR A 26 33.52 43.34 2.80
C THR A 26 32.24 43.41 1.96
N VAL A 27 32.33 43.85 0.69
CA VAL A 27 31.20 43.85 -0.25
C VAL A 27 30.82 42.42 -0.68
N ALA A 28 31.79 41.51 -0.82
CA ALA A 28 31.53 40.10 -1.13
C ALA A 28 30.81 39.36 0.02
N MET A 29 31.15 39.63 1.29
CA MET A 29 30.49 39.03 2.45
C MET A 29 29.06 39.55 2.70
N LEU A 30 28.73 40.75 2.23
CA LEU A 30 27.37 41.33 2.30
C LEU A 30 26.46 40.88 1.13
N LEU A 31 27.03 40.46 -0.01
CA LEU A 31 26.28 40.01 -1.19
C LEU A 31 25.88 38.53 -1.16
N ILE A 32 26.59 37.68 -0.40
CA ILE A 32 26.32 36.24 -0.31
C ILE A 32 24.93 35.94 0.31
N PRO A 33 24.47 36.64 1.37
CA PRO A 33 23.11 36.46 1.87
C PRO A 33 22.04 36.96 0.89
N ILE A 34 22.30 38.06 0.16
CA ILE A 34 21.34 38.67 -0.77
C ILE A 34 21.15 37.82 -2.04
N LEU A 35 22.21 37.16 -2.52
CA LEU A 35 22.16 36.24 -3.66
C LEU A 35 21.52 34.88 -3.33
N MET A 36 21.51 34.48 -2.06
CA MET A 36 20.76 33.28 -1.61
C MET A 36 19.25 33.50 -1.52
N PHE A 37 18.78 34.75 -1.42
CA PHE A 37 17.35 35.08 -1.35
C PHE A 37 16.69 35.48 -2.69
N LEU A 38 17.48 35.73 -3.75
CA LEU A 38 16.96 36.17 -5.07
C LEU A 38 16.85 35.04 -6.12
N ARG A 39 17.03 33.78 -5.72
CA ARG A 39 17.00 32.62 -6.64
C ARG A 39 15.65 31.89 -6.86
N PRO A 40 14.47 32.49 -6.60
CA PRO A 40 13.22 31.94 -7.16
C PRO A 40 12.31 32.93 -7.93
N CYS A 41 12.80 34.05 -8.49
CA CYS A 41 11.91 35.04 -9.14
C CYS A 41 12.19 35.44 -10.60
N LEU A 42 13.06 34.75 -11.34
CA LEU A 42 13.28 35.05 -12.77
C LEU A 42 13.11 33.80 -13.61
N MET A 43 11.93 33.62 -14.20
CA MET A 43 11.72 33.27 -15.62
C MET A 43 10.21 33.15 -15.87
N LEU A 44 9.60 34.22 -16.37
CA LEU A 44 8.24 34.22 -16.91
C LEU A 44 8.26 35.05 -18.20
N GLY A 45 7.93 34.40 -19.32
CA GLY A 45 7.58 35.05 -20.59
C GLY A 45 8.58 34.89 -21.73
N ASN A 46 8.32 33.97 -22.66
CA ASN A 46 7.78 34.29 -24.00
C ASN A 46 7.78 33.05 -24.89
N GLY A 47 6.64 32.81 -25.55
CA GLY A 47 6.45 31.72 -26.50
C GLY A 47 6.96 32.04 -27.89
N LEU A 48 7.47 31.01 -28.58
CA LEU A 48 7.59 30.90 -30.03
C LEU A 48 7.43 29.41 -30.40
N ALA A 49 6.66 29.16 -31.46
CA ALA A 49 6.37 27.83 -32.02
C ALA A 49 7.60 27.24 -32.73
N ILE A 50 7.83 25.93 -32.62
CA ILE A 50 8.82 25.17 -33.41
C ILE A 50 8.25 23.77 -33.71
N ASP A 51 8.26 23.42 -35.01
CA ASP A 51 7.85 22.14 -35.59
C ASP A 51 8.78 20.98 -35.20
N PHE A 52 8.24 19.78 -35.00
CA PHE A 52 9.00 18.55 -34.78
C PHE A 52 8.98 17.66 -36.03
N LEU A 53 10.15 17.21 -36.50
CA LEU A 53 10.27 16.29 -37.62
C LEU A 53 9.99 14.84 -37.17
N ILE A 54 8.86 14.29 -37.61
CA ILE A 54 8.52 12.86 -37.48
C ILE A 54 8.91 12.16 -38.79
N GLN A 55 9.83 11.20 -38.74
CA GLN A 55 10.07 10.29 -39.87
C GLN A 55 9.14 9.08 -39.75
N THR A 56 8.07 9.05 -40.55
CA THR A 56 7.22 7.88 -40.75
C THR A 56 7.72 7.08 -41.97
N ALA A 57 8.24 5.87 -41.74
CA ALA A 57 8.39 4.88 -42.80
C ALA A 57 7.06 4.12 -42.96
N ALA A 58 6.24 4.53 -43.93
CA ALA A 58 5.00 3.85 -44.28
C ALA A 58 5.29 2.77 -45.33
N ASN A 59 5.07 1.51 -44.97
CA ASN A 59 4.68 0.48 -45.93
C ASN A 59 3.22 0.10 -45.66
N SER A 60 2.43 0.21 -46.73
CA SER A 60 0.98 0.18 -46.80
C SER A 60 0.46 -1.24 -47.01
N THR A 61 -0.20 -1.80 -46.00
CA THR A 61 -1.27 -2.84 -46.04
C THR A 61 -1.75 -3.25 -44.62
N SER A 62 -1.58 -2.42 -43.59
CA SER A 62 -1.95 -2.77 -42.19
C SER A 62 -3.25 -2.10 -41.74
N GLN A 63 -3.99 -2.71 -40.82
CA GLN A 63 -5.26 -2.23 -40.26
C GLN A 63 -5.11 -1.39 -38.97
N VAL A 64 -3.93 -1.37 -38.34
CA VAL A 64 -3.50 -0.29 -37.43
C VAL A 64 -2.99 0.88 -38.27
N SER A 65 -3.70 2.02 -38.27
CA SER A 65 -3.45 3.11 -39.22
C SER A 65 -2.43 4.14 -38.75
N GLU A 66 -2.29 4.37 -37.45
CA GLU A 66 -1.41 5.44 -36.96
C GLU A 66 -0.98 5.22 -35.51
N VAL A 67 0.32 5.34 -35.25
CA VAL A 67 0.88 5.53 -33.92
C VAL A 67 1.51 6.91 -33.90
N SER A 68 0.92 7.84 -33.15
CA SER A 68 1.34 9.25 -33.12
C SER A 68 1.77 9.67 -31.72
N ALA A 69 2.74 10.58 -31.68
CA ALA A 69 3.19 11.26 -30.48
C ALA A 69 2.87 12.75 -30.60
N ASP A 70 2.20 13.32 -29.60
CA ASP A 70 1.86 14.75 -29.57
C ASP A 70 2.16 15.36 -28.18
N SER A 71 2.69 16.58 -28.19
CA SER A 71 3.07 17.35 -27.01
C SER A 71 2.04 18.46 -26.76
N THR A 72 0.80 18.07 -26.45
CA THR A 72 -0.31 19.04 -26.26
C THR A 72 -0.14 19.96 -25.03
N SER A 73 0.87 19.73 -24.18
CA SER A 73 1.22 20.54 -23.00
C SER A 73 2.72 20.40 -22.71
N THR A 74 3.36 21.45 -22.19
CA THR A 74 4.82 21.53 -21.93
C THR A 74 5.39 20.39 -21.07
N ASP A 75 4.54 19.63 -20.36
CA ASP A 75 4.97 18.73 -19.30
C ASP A 75 4.62 17.24 -19.56
N ARG A 76 3.91 16.91 -20.66
CA ARG A 76 3.44 15.53 -20.92
C ARG A 76 3.52 15.10 -22.37
N LEU A 77 4.03 13.88 -22.58
CA LEU A 77 4.04 13.19 -23.88
C LEU A 77 2.80 12.29 -24.00
N LYS A 78 2.02 12.44 -25.07
CA LYS A 78 0.90 11.54 -25.39
C LYS A 78 1.31 10.57 -26.48
N ILE A 79 1.02 9.29 -26.28
CA ILE A 79 1.24 8.22 -27.26
C ILE A 79 -0.11 7.58 -27.54
N ASN A 80 -0.53 7.61 -28.79
CA ASN A 80 -1.84 7.08 -29.21
C ASN A 80 -1.66 5.96 -30.22
N CYS A 81 -2.46 4.91 -30.08
CA CYS A 81 -2.65 3.88 -31.09
C CYS A 81 -4.06 3.95 -31.61
N ARG A 82 -4.18 4.24 -32.91
CA ARG A 82 -5.45 4.40 -33.60
C ARG A 82 -5.74 3.23 -34.51
N LEU A 83 -6.95 2.71 -34.41
CA LEU A 83 -7.47 1.66 -35.26
C LEU A 83 -8.19 2.27 -36.47
N ALA A 84 -7.79 1.90 -37.69
CA ALA A 84 -8.58 2.22 -38.89
C ALA A 84 -9.76 1.23 -39.01
N SER A 85 -10.77 1.62 -39.79
CA SER A 85 -11.97 0.81 -40.01
C SER A 85 -11.63 -0.60 -40.52
N ILE A 86 -11.98 -1.62 -39.73
CA ILE A 86 -11.85 -3.03 -40.12
C ILE A 86 -13.24 -3.55 -40.47
N ASN A 87 -13.42 -4.01 -41.71
CA ASN A 87 -14.64 -4.72 -42.11
C ASN A 87 -14.48 -6.21 -41.77
N ASN A 88 -15.54 -6.87 -41.27
CA ASN A 88 -15.65 -8.32 -41.00
C ASN A 88 -14.98 -8.87 -39.71
N ILE A 89 -14.93 -8.10 -38.61
CA ILE A 89 -14.53 -8.63 -37.29
C ILE A 89 -15.67 -9.46 -36.68
N ALA A 90 -15.39 -10.72 -36.34
CA ALA A 90 -16.31 -11.61 -35.62
C ALA A 90 -16.33 -11.32 -34.11
N LYS A 91 -15.12 -11.12 -33.55
CA LYS A 91 -14.90 -10.93 -32.12
C LYS A 91 -13.56 -10.23 -31.89
N PHE A 92 -13.57 -9.20 -31.05
CA PHE A 92 -12.37 -8.50 -30.60
C PHE A 92 -11.85 -9.12 -29.28
N GLU A 93 -10.53 -9.29 -29.15
CA GLU A 93 -9.94 -9.92 -27.95
C GLU A 93 -9.13 -8.95 -27.08
N THR A 94 -8.15 -8.25 -27.64
CA THR A 94 -7.33 -7.32 -26.86
C THR A 94 -6.59 -6.31 -27.75
N LEU A 95 -6.44 -5.09 -27.24
CA LEU A 95 -5.47 -4.10 -27.72
C LEU A 95 -4.49 -3.82 -26.57
N ARG A 96 -3.19 -3.85 -26.88
CA ARG A 96 -2.10 -3.65 -25.90
C ARG A 96 -1.10 -2.62 -26.40
N LEU A 97 -0.62 -1.82 -25.47
CA LEU A 97 0.52 -0.93 -25.66
C LEU A 97 1.64 -1.35 -24.71
N SER A 98 2.81 -1.62 -25.29
CA SER A 98 3.99 -2.11 -24.59
C SER A 98 5.20 -1.23 -24.90
N ARG A 99 6.11 -1.10 -23.94
CA ARG A 99 7.42 -0.44 -24.09
C ARG A 99 8.49 -1.49 -24.30
N ILE A 100 9.33 -1.32 -25.31
CA ILE A 100 10.54 -2.11 -25.53
C ILE A 100 11.71 -1.31 -24.97
N THR A 101 12.45 -1.90 -24.04
CA THR A 101 13.65 -1.29 -23.44
C THR A 101 14.90 -1.58 -24.28
N LYS A 102 16.00 -0.82 -24.07
CA LYS A 102 17.30 -1.00 -24.78
C LYS A 102 17.85 -2.44 -24.72
N ASN A 103 17.44 -3.23 -23.73
CA ASN A 103 17.86 -4.64 -23.56
C ASN A 103 16.89 -5.64 -24.24
N GLY A 104 15.92 -5.18 -25.03
CA GLY A 104 14.94 -6.03 -25.72
C GLY A 104 13.79 -6.55 -24.85
N LEU A 105 13.76 -6.21 -23.55
CA LEU A 105 12.68 -6.59 -22.63
C LEU A 105 11.41 -5.79 -22.92
N LEU A 106 10.29 -6.50 -23.10
CA LEU A 106 8.95 -5.96 -23.33
C LEU A 106 8.27 -5.72 -21.98
N GLN A 107 7.99 -4.45 -21.66
CA GLN A 107 7.18 -4.06 -20.50
C GLN A 107 5.78 -3.67 -21.00
N ASN A 108 4.76 -4.39 -20.59
CA ASN A 108 3.37 -4.03 -20.90
C ASN A 108 2.96 -2.81 -20.06
N LEU A 109 2.42 -1.79 -20.73
CA LEU A 109 2.00 -0.55 -20.06
C LEU A 109 0.50 -0.54 -19.79
N THR A 110 -0.29 -0.99 -20.76
CA THR A 110 -1.75 -1.03 -20.66
C THR A 110 -2.33 -2.19 -21.44
N LYS A 111 -3.41 -2.75 -20.92
CA LYS A 111 -4.23 -3.77 -21.59
C LYS A 111 -5.70 -3.43 -21.42
N MET A 112 -6.50 -3.66 -22.46
CA MET A 112 -7.95 -3.62 -22.32
C MET A 112 -8.45 -4.91 -21.67
N HIS A 113 -9.23 -4.78 -20.60
CA HIS A 113 -9.83 -5.89 -19.87
C HIS A 113 -11.35 -5.82 -20.00
N ASN A 114 -12.00 -6.96 -20.23
CA ASN A 114 -13.45 -7.07 -20.14
C ASN A 114 -13.89 -6.79 -18.70
N LEU A 115 -14.52 -5.65 -18.44
CA LEU A 115 -15.27 -5.44 -17.20
C LEU A 115 -16.69 -5.94 -17.46
N GLN A 116 -17.21 -6.81 -16.59
CA GLN A 116 -18.65 -6.93 -16.39
C GLN A 116 -19.14 -5.59 -15.82
N SER A 117 -19.37 -4.61 -16.70
CA SER A 117 -19.98 -3.34 -16.35
C SER A 117 -21.43 -3.32 -16.79
N SER A 118 -22.24 -2.56 -16.06
CA SER A 118 -23.69 -2.43 -16.10
C SER A 118 -24.27 -1.81 -17.39
N SER A 119 -23.58 -1.88 -18.52
CA SER A 119 -24.06 -1.49 -19.85
C SER A 119 -23.39 -2.35 -20.92
N PRO A 120 -24.14 -3.13 -21.73
CA PRO A 120 -23.56 -4.01 -22.73
C PRO A 120 -23.01 -3.18 -23.90
N GLY A 121 -21.69 -3.09 -24.03
CA GLY A 121 -21.07 -2.52 -25.23
C GLY A 121 -19.74 -1.80 -25.07
N TYR A 122 -19.32 -1.42 -23.85
CA TYR A 122 -18.14 -0.57 -23.64
C TYR A 122 -17.03 -1.25 -22.81
N GLN A 123 -15.77 -1.14 -23.27
CA GLN A 123 -14.58 -1.54 -22.51
C GLN A 123 -13.76 -0.31 -22.08
N THR A 124 -13.21 -0.33 -20.85
CA THR A 124 -12.31 0.72 -20.36
C THR A 124 -10.88 0.20 -20.23
N PRO A 125 -9.87 0.97 -20.65
CA PRO A 125 -8.48 0.55 -20.56
C PRO A 125 -7.95 0.63 -19.12
N ILE A 126 -7.09 -0.31 -18.72
CA ILE A 126 -6.52 -0.41 -17.37
C ILE A 126 -4.98 -0.45 -17.45
N LEU A 127 -4.31 0.19 -16.49
CA LEU A 127 -2.85 0.09 -16.30
C LEU A 127 -2.47 -1.28 -15.75
N GLU A 128 -1.44 -1.91 -16.31
CA GLU A 128 -0.91 -3.15 -15.74
C GLU A 128 -0.16 -2.88 -14.42
N SER A 129 -0.08 -3.89 -13.55
CA SER A 129 0.60 -3.79 -12.26
C SER A 129 2.11 -3.56 -12.43
N GLY A 130 2.69 -2.60 -11.70
CA GLY A 130 4.12 -2.28 -11.77
C GLY A 130 4.49 -1.18 -12.77
N VAL A 131 3.49 -0.48 -13.32
CA VAL A 131 3.68 0.69 -14.20
C VAL A 131 3.95 1.96 -13.38
N MET A 132 4.77 2.88 -13.91
CA MET A 132 5.21 4.10 -13.21
C MET A 132 4.04 4.95 -12.69
N SER A 133 4.22 5.56 -11.51
CA SER A 133 3.25 6.51 -10.94
C SER A 133 3.13 7.77 -11.80
N GLY A 134 1.91 8.22 -12.06
CA GLY A 134 1.65 9.45 -12.82
C GLY A 134 1.39 9.24 -14.32
N ILE A 135 1.36 7.99 -14.81
CA ILE A 135 0.88 7.64 -16.14
C ILE A 135 -0.66 7.70 -16.16
N GLN A 136 -1.21 8.36 -17.16
CA GLN A 136 -2.66 8.43 -17.39
C GLN A 136 -3.01 7.65 -18.65
N VAL A 137 -4.13 6.94 -18.62
CA VAL A 137 -4.63 6.17 -19.77
C VAL A 137 -5.91 6.82 -20.26
N HIS A 138 -6.02 6.96 -21.57
CA HIS A 138 -7.17 7.55 -22.22
C HIS A 138 -7.59 6.71 -23.42
N GLY A 139 -8.90 6.68 -23.68
CA GLY A 139 -9.48 5.90 -24.77
C GLY A 139 -10.88 5.46 -24.40
N SER A 140 -11.72 5.31 -25.42
CA SER A 140 -13.08 4.79 -25.30
C SER A 140 -13.25 3.72 -26.36
N PHE A 141 -13.72 2.54 -25.94
CA PHE A 141 -13.81 1.39 -26.84
C PHE A 141 -15.25 0.87 -26.94
N ASP A 142 -15.86 1.01 -28.12
CA ASP A 142 -17.21 0.52 -28.44
C ASP A 142 -17.12 -0.84 -29.14
N THR A 143 -17.61 -1.88 -28.48
CA THR A 143 -17.61 -3.26 -28.99
C THR A 143 -18.64 -3.50 -30.10
N GLN A 144 -19.62 -2.61 -30.29
CA GLN A 144 -20.66 -2.73 -31.33
C GLN A 144 -20.28 -2.03 -32.63
N HIS A 145 -19.42 -1.00 -32.57
CA HIS A 145 -18.94 -0.25 -33.74
C HIS A 145 -17.42 -0.06 -33.68
N PRO A 146 -16.61 -1.04 -34.16
CA PRO A 146 -15.15 -1.05 -33.99
C PRO A 146 -14.36 -0.05 -34.87
N THR A 147 -14.98 1.02 -35.36
CA THR A 147 -14.34 1.98 -36.28
C THR A 147 -13.78 3.20 -35.54
N ASN A 148 -12.59 3.68 -35.93
CA ASN A 148 -11.94 4.90 -35.37
C ASN A 148 -11.64 4.87 -33.86
N GLN A 149 -11.27 3.70 -33.34
CA GLN A 149 -11.00 3.52 -31.91
C GLN A 149 -9.59 4.01 -31.56
N THR A 150 -9.44 4.67 -30.40
CA THR A 150 -8.14 5.21 -29.96
C THR A 150 -7.83 4.74 -28.54
N LEU A 151 -6.66 4.12 -28.38
CA LEU A 151 -6.09 3.79 -27.08
C LEU A 151 -4.79 4.58 -26.91
N GLY A 152 -4.69 5.38 -25.86
CA GLY A 152 -3.53 6.22 -25.62
C GLY A 152 -3.11 6.28 -24.17
N ILE A 153 -1.84 6.64 -23.98
CA ILE A 153 -1.26 6.94 -22.66
C ILE A 153 -0.68 8.35 -22.67
N SER A 154 -0.67 8.98 -21.50
CA SER A 154 0.03 10.23 -21.25
C SER A 154 1.07 10.03 -20.17
N LEU A 155 2.31 10.39 -20.47
CA LEU A 155 3.49 10.24 -19.63
C LEU A 155 4.03 11.62 -19.22
N PRO A 156 4.48 11.84 -17.98
CA PRO A 156 5.20 13.06 -17.62
C PRO A 156 6.56 13.12 -18.34
N ILE A 157 6.91 14.22 -19.01
CA ILE A 157 8.19 14.35 -19.73
C ILE A 157 9.37 14.31 -18.74
N SER A 158 9.18 14.77 -17.51
CA SER A 158 10.16 14.68 -16.41
C SER A 158 10.58 13.26 -16.01
N SER A 159 9.87 12.23 -16.51
CA SER A 159 10.21 10.82 -16.29
C SER A 159 11.05 10.21 -17.43
N LEU A 160 11.40 11.01 -18.44
CA LEU A 160 12.17 10.60 -19.62
C LEU A 160 13.60 11.17 -19.57
N THR A 161 14.54 10.36 -20.02
CA THR A 161 15.99 10.59 -20.05
C THR A 161 16.43 11.04 -21.44
N CYS A 162 17.28 12.06 -21.55
CA CYS A 162 17.81 12.54 -22.84
C CYS A 162 18.67 11.47 -23.53
N ASN A 163 18.66 11.43 -24.88
CA ASN A 163 19.39 10.45 -25.72
C ASN A 163 18.97 8.98 -25.52
N ASP A 164 17.80 8.73 -24.92
CA ASP A 164 17.19 7.41 -24.96
C ASP A 164 16.31 7.26 -26.22
N GLU A 165 16.52 6.15 -26.91
CA GLU A 165 15.64 5.65 -27.96
C GLU A 165 14.65 4.70 -27.29
N VAL A 166 13.36 5.05 -27.33
CA VAL A 166 12.30 4.23 -26.73
C VAL A 166 11.34 3.79 -27.82
N THR A 167 11.22 2.48 -28.00
CA THR A 167 10.26 1.89 -28.93
C THR A 167 9.00 1.48 -28.18
N TYR A 168 7.87 2.01 -28.63
CA TYR A 168 6.53 1.63 -28.20
C TYR A 168 5.93 0.70 -29.24
N LYS A 169 5.33 -0.39 -28.77
CA LYS A 169 4.72 -1.42 -29.61
C LYS A 169 3.24 -1.49 -29.30
N CYS A 170 2.43 -1.39 -30.35
CA CYS A 170 1.00 -1.64 -30.29
C CYS A 170 0.68 -2.98 -30.92
N THR A 171 0.00 -3.83 -30.16
CA THR A 171 -0.41 -5.17 -30.56
C THR A 171 -1.93 -5.28 -30.47
N LEU A 172 -2.54 -5.66 -31.59
CA LEU A 172 -3.96 -5.89 -31.74
C LEU A 172 -4.21 -7.39 -31.98
N VAL A 173 -5.17 -7.97 -31.24
CA VAL A 173 -5.61 -9.36 -31.42
C VAL A 173 -7.12 -9.39 -31.63
N TYR A 174 -7.56 -10.02 -32.72
CA TYR A 174 -8.95 -10.09 -33.13
C TYR A 174 -9.25 -11.38 -33.92
N VAL A 175 -10.53 -11.71 -34.06
CA VAL A 175 -11.02 -12.88 -34.79
C VAL A 175 -11.84 -12.43 -35.99
N ILE A 176 -11.55 -12.99 -37.15
CA ILE A 176 -12.28 -12.73 -38.41
C ILE A 176 -13.21 -13.90 -38.77
N VAL A 177 -14.29 -13.60 -39.50
CA VAL A 177 -15.10 -14.63 -40.19
C VAL A 177 -14.64 -14.68 -41.64
N GLU A 178 -13.98 -15.77 -42.06
CA GLU A 178 -13.71 -15.99 -43.47
C GLU A 178 -14.96 -16.55 -44.17
N ASN A 179 -15.36 -15.92 -45.28
CA ASN A 179 -16.48 -16.39 -46.09
C ASN A 179 -16.24 -17.82 -46.56
N GLY A 180 -16.99 -18.78 -46.00
CA GLY A 180 -17.05 -20.16 -46.48
C GLY A 180 -16.52 -21.24 -45.53
N THR A 181 -15.98 -20.91 -44.35
CA THR A 181 -15.66 -21.92 -43.32
C THR A 181 -16.13 -21.51 -41.92
N ASN A 182 -16.82 -22.41 -41.21
CA ASN A 182 -17.31 -22.19 -39.83
C ASN A 182 -16.18 -22.24 -38.76
N LYS A 183 -14.94 -21.88 -39.11
CA LYS A 183 -13.82 -21.89 -38.16
C LYS A 183 -13.35 -20.45 -37.90
N PRO A 184 -13.41 -19.95 -36.65
CA PRO A 184 -12.80 -18.68 -36.29
C PRO A 184 -11.27 -18.79 -36.42
N ALA A 185 -10.64 -17.84 -37.10
CA ALA A 185 -9.20 -17.70 -37.18
C ALA A 185 -8.75 -16.47 -36.36
N GLU A 186 -7.77 -16.66 -35.49
CA GLU A 186 -7.15 -15.60 -34.68
C GLU A 186 -6.12 -14.85 -35.54
N ALA A 187 -6.28 -13.53 -35.66
CA ALA A 187 -5.38 -12.64 -36.37
C ALA A 187 -4.68 -11.70 -35.37
N VAL A 188 -3.37 -11.54 -35.53
CA VAL A 188 -2.53 -10.67 -34.70
C VAL A 188 -1.83 -9.65 -35.59
N GLU A 189 -1.96 -8.37 -35.26
CA GLU A 189 -1.31 -7.27 -35.97
C GLU A 189 -0.47 -6.41 -35.02
N GLU A 190 0.71 -6.01 -35.47
CA GLU A 190 1.70 -5.29 -34.65
C GLU A 190 2.25 -4.06 -35.39
N ARG A 191 2.34 -2.92 -34.69
CA ARG A 191 3.00 -1.69 -35.16
C ARG A 191 3.93 -1.15 -34.09
N ASN A 192 5.13 -0.74 -34.50
CA ASN A 192 6.14 -0.15 -33.64
C ASN A 192 6.29 1.34 -33.97
N LEU A 193 6.40 2.18 -32.94
CA LEU A 193 6.80 3.57 -33.02
C LEU A 193 8.06 3.74 -32.18
N THR A 194 9.16 4.17 -32.80
CA THR A 194 10.36 4.56 -32.08
C THR A 194 10.39 6.07 -31.92
N VAL A 195 10.56 6.53 -30.69
CA VAL A 195 10.69 7.95 -30.35
C VAL A 195 12.11 8.18 -29.85
N THR A 196 12.80 9.11 -30.50
CA THR A 196 14.19 9.48 -30.19
C THR A 196 14.21 10.90 -29.60
N PHE A 197 14.80 11.06 -28.42
CA PHE A 197 14.92 12.35 -27.74
C PHE A 197 16.32 12.93 -27.95
N ASN A 198 16.45 13.87 -28.89
CA ASN A 198 17.74 14.47 -29.24
C ASN A 198 18.08 15.71 -28.39
N GLU A 199 19.36 15.87 -28.05
CA GLU A 199 19.90 16.96 -27.23
C GLU A 199 19.96 18.35 -27.90
N ASN A 200 19.80 18.45 -29.23
CA ASN A 200 20.26 19.63 -29.99
C ASN A 200 19.16 20.58 -30.50
N GLU A 201 17.90 20.42 -30.10
CA GLU A 201 16.82 21.33 -30.51
C GLU A 201 16.22 22.09 -29.31
N GLY A 202 16.84 23.24 -29.00
CA GLY A 202 16.24 24.36 -28.25
C GLY A 202 16.13 24.24 -26.71
N PRO A 203 15.95 25.37 -25.99
CA PRO A 203 16.15 25.46 -24.53
C PRO A 203 14.99 24.94 -23.67
N THR A 204 13.95 24.36 -24.26
CA THR A 204 12.73 23.91 -23.55
C THR A 204 12.35 22.48 -23.88
N SER A 205 13.33 21.57 -23.93
CA SER A 205 13.08 20.13 -23.86
C SER A 205 13.06 19.69 -22.39
N GLY A 206 11.87 19.35 -21.88
CA GLY A 206 11.63 18.94 -20.49
C GLY A 206 12.17 17.56 -20.09
N CYS A 207 13.29 17.13 -20.67
CA CYS A 207 13.98 15.92 -20.24
C CYS A 207 15.05 16.28 -19.20
N VAL A 208 15.22 15.43 -18.18
CA VAL A 208 16.15 15.72 -17.07
C VAL A 208 17.58 15.63 -17.58
N LYS A 209 18.31 16.75 -17.60
CA LYS A 209 19.78 16.76 -17.67
C LYS A 209 20.31 16.02 -16.45
N THR A 210 21.00 14.90 -16.63
CA THR A 210 21.86 14.32 -15.59
C THR A 210 23.13 15.16 -15.45
N ALA A 211 22.99 16.39 -14.98
CA ALA A 211 24.06 17.06 -14.26
C ALA A 211 24.15 16.38 -12.88
N GLY A 212 24.83 15.23 -12.82
CA GLY A 212 25.15 14.52 -11.59
C GLY A 212 23.96 14.27 -10.67
N THR A 213 22.96 13.50 -11.09
CA THR A 213 22.03 12.90 -10.13
C THR A 213 22.84 11.97 -9.23
N PRO A 214 22.74 12.04 -7.89
CA PRO A 214 23.37 11.05 -7.04
C PRO A 214 22.91 9.68 -7.51
N ASN A 215 23.86 8.75 -7.65
CA ASN A 215 23.61 7.39 -8.06
C ASN A 215 22.87 6.69 -6.89
N ILE A 216 21.57 6.99 -6.75
CA ILE A 216 20.77 6.50 -5.64
C ILE A 216 20.52 5.02 -5.93
N SER A 217 21.29 4.19 -5.25
CA SER A 217 21.18 2.74 -5.30
C SER A 217 20.88 2.21 -3.90
N CYS A 218 20.10 1.14 -3.87
CA CYS A 218 19.96 0.36 -2.67
C CYS A 218 21.23 -0.49 -2.52
N GLN A 219 21.95 -0.26 -1.43
CA GLN A 219 23.20 -0.95 -1.13
C GLN A 219 22.96 -2.44 -0.88
N LYS A 220 24.02 -3.25 -1.07
CA LYS A 220 23.98 -4.68 -0.77
C LYS A 220 23.51 -4.89 0.67
N ASN A 221 22.49 -5.72 0.88
CA ASN A 221 22.01 -6.04 2.22
C ASN A 221 21.55 -7.50 2.34
N ILE A 222 21.30 -7.91 3.58
CA ILE A 222 20.70 -9.20 3.93
C ILE A 222 19.32 -8.91 4.50
N ASP A 223 18.29 -9.62 4.03
CA ASP A 223 16.94 -9.47 4.57
C ASP A 223 16.72 -10.27 5.87
N SER A 224 15.54 -10.15 6.47
CA SER A 224 15.20 -10.79 7.74
C SER A 224 15.16 -12.32 7.69
N ARG A 225 15.16 -12.93 6.49
CA ARG A 225 15.25 -14.39 6.34
C ARG A 225 16.65 -14.84 5.91
N GLY A 226 17.65 -13.95 5.91
CA GLY A 226 19.03 -14.28 5.59
C GLY A 226 19.36 -14.31 4.10
N ARG A 227 18.50 -13.78 3.22
CA ARG A 227 18.79 -13.72 1.78
C ARG A 227 19.59 -12.46 1.44
N GLU A 228 20.67 -12.65 0.69
CA GLU A 228 21.48 -11.55 0.16
C GLU A 228 20.80 -10.88 -1.04
N TRP A 229 20.79 -9.54 -1.04
CA TRP A 229 20.36 -8.70 -2.15
C TRP A 229 21.55 -7.87 -2.59
N ASN A 230 21.96 -8.03 -3.85
CA ASN A 230 23.03 -7.24 -4.45
C ASN A 230 22.57 -5.79 -4.68
N GLU A 231 23.54 -4.90 -4.89
CA GLU A 231 23.25 -3.50 -5.20
C GLU A 231 22.30 -3.38 -6.40
N SER A 232 21.30 -2.50 -6.28
CA SER A 232 20.28 -2.29 -7.30
C SER A 232 19.93 -0.81 -7.38
N PHE A 233 19.74 -0.29 -8.60
CA PHE A 233 19.40 1.11 -8.78
C PHE A 233 17.96 1.41 -8.33
N SER A 234 17.73 2.63 -7.87
CA SER A 234 16.41 3.11 -7.47
C SER A 234 15.35 2.88 -8.55
N GLY A 235 14.18 2.37 -8.15
CA GLY A 235 13.07 2.02 -9.05
C GLY A 235 13.12 0.58 -9.61
N ILE A 236 14.24 -0.15 -9.47
CA ILE A 236 14.37 -1.52 -9.96
C ILE A 236 13.81 -2.52 -8.95
N THR A 237 13.07 -3.51 -9.46
CA THR A 237 12.70 -4.70 -8.69
C THR A 237 13.65 -5.84 -9.01
N SER A 238 14.43 -6.27 -8.03
CA SER A 238 15.30 -7.43 -8.15
C SER A 238 14.51 -8.70 -7.87
N THR A 239 14.82 -9.77 -8.60
CA THR A 239 14.15 -11.08 -8.47
C THR A 239 15.16 -12.19 -8.28
N GLN A 240 14.80 -13.20 -7.49
CA GLN A 240 15.61 -14.40 -7.25
C GLN A 240 14.70 -15.62 -7.13
N ASP A 241 15.26 -16.81 -7.36
CA ASP A 241 14.53 -18.06 -7.18
C ASP A 241 14.24 -18.34 -5.70
N CYS A 242 13.12 -19.03 -5.45
CA CYS A 242 12.82 -19.55 -4.13
C CYS A 242 13.86 -20.57 -3.67
N TYR A 243 13.96 -20.78 -2.34
CA TYR A 243 14.77 -21.87 -1.80
C TYR A 243 14.23 -23.24 -2.24
N GLU A 244 15.08 -24.26 -2.13
CA GLU A 244 14.70 -25.65 -2.44
C GLU A 244 13.43 -26.06 -1.67
N GLY A 245 12.54 -26.80 -2.34
CA GLY A 245 11.24 -27.21 -1.78
C GLY A 245 10.09 -26.22 -2.01
N PHE A 246 10.37 -25.03 -2.56
CA PHE A 246 9.35 -24.02 -2.91
C PHE A 246 9.27 -23.81 -4.42
N LYS A 247 8.06 -23.47 -4.91
CA LYS A 247 7.85 -23.00 -6.29
C LYS A 247 7.54 -21.50 -6.31
N GLY A 248 8.09 -20.77 -7.29
CA GLY A 248 7.85 -19.35 -7.50
C GLY A 248 9.14 -18.52 -7.50
N TYR A 249 9.04 -17.26 -7.10
CA TYR A 249 10.18 -16.34 -7.02
C TYR A 249 10.06 -15.41 -5.81
N VAL A 250 11.19 -14.86 -5.36
CA VAL A 250 11.26 -13.77 -4.39
C VAL A 250 11.58 -12.49 -5.14
N SER A 251 10.84 -11.41 -4.86
CA SER A 251 11.11 -10.11 -5.46
C SER A 251 11.25 -9.01 -4.41
N ARG A 252 12.05 -7.98 -4.69
CA ARG A 252 12.24 -6.85 -3.79
C ARG A 252 12.46 -5.57 -4.59
N LEU A 253 11.73 -4.52 -4.25
CA LEU A 253 11.82 -3.22 -4.89
C LEU A 253 12.87 -2.35 -4.18
N CYS A 254 13.81 -1.80 -4.95
CA CYS A 254 14.59 -0.64 -4.53
C CYS A 254 13.77 0.61 -4.82
N ASP A 255 13.39 1.38 -3.79
CA ASP A 255 12.57 2.57 -4.03
C ASP A 255 13.38 3.75 -4.59
N TRP A 256 12.69 4.82 -4.97
CA TRP A 256 13.29 6.04 -5.53
C TRP A 256 14.20 6.80 -4.55
N ASN A 257 14.18 6.46 -3.27
CA ASN A 257 15.01 7.05 -2.23
C ASN A 257 16.25 6.19 -1.90
N GLY A 258 16.46 5.08 -2.62
CA GLY A 258 17.58 4.16 -2.37
C GLY A 258 17.35 3.28 -1.14
N ILE A 259 16.09 3.08 -0.75
CA ILE A 259 15.70 2.25 0.39
C ILE A 259 15.05 0.97 -0.14
N TRP A 260 15.62 -0.16 0.29
CA TRP A 260 15.05 -1.47 0.02
C TRP A 260 13.68 -1.60 0.69
N GLN A 261 12.64 -1.86 -0.11
CA GLN A 261 11.32 -2.24 0.39
C GLN A 261 11.34 -3.66 0.96
N TYR A 262 10.23 -4.08 1.59
CA TYR A 262 10.16 -5.42 2.15
C TYR A 262 10.14 -6.48 1.03
N PRO A 263 10.89 -7.58 1.19
CA PRO A 263 10.89 -8.66 0.22
C PRO A 263 9.52 -9.33 0.12
N GLN A 264 9.12 -9.65 -1.10
CA GLN A 264 7.90 -10.36 -1.45
C GLN A 264 8.26 -11.81 -1.79
N TYR A 265 8.08 -12.71 -0.82
CA TYR A 265 8.27 -14.14 -1.02
C TYR A 265 7.06 -14.75 -1.75
N ASN A 266 7.04 -14.65 -3.07
CA ASN A 266 6.02 -15.29 -3.91
C ASN A 266 6.29 -16.80 -4.09
N CYS A 267 6.68 -17.45 -3.00
CA CYS A 267 7.11 -18.84 -2.92
C CYS A 267 6.02 -19.69 -2.26
N GLN A 268 5.73 -20.87 -2.77
CA GLN A 268 4.70 -21.74 -2.20
C GLN A 268 5.18 -23.19 -2.07
N ARG A 269 4.93 -23.81 -0.91
CA ARG A 269 5.17 -25.23 -0.68
C ARG A 269 4.12 -26.10 -1.38
N ALA A 270 4.53 -27.29 -1.82
CA ALA A 270 3.64 -28.25 -2.47
C ALA A 270 2.51 -28.72 -1.53
N ASN A 271 2.78 -28.92 -0.24
CA ASN A 271 1.77 -29.30 0.74
C ASN A 271 0.69 -28.23 0.92
N VAL A 272 1.05 -26.94 0.91
CA VAL A 272 0.09 -25.82 0.95
C VAL A 272 -0.78 -25.83 -0.30
N SER A 273 -0.21 -26.06 -1.48
CA SER A 273 -1.00 -26.21 -2.71
C SER A 273 -1.99 -27.38 -2.59
N ASN A 274 -1.56 -28.52 -2.06
CA ASN A 274 -2.43 -29.69 -1.87
C ASN A 274 -3.55 -29.41 -0.87
N ALA A 275 -3.27 -28.70 0.23
CA ALA A 275 -4.26 -28.31 1.22
C ALA A 275 -5.32 -27.36 0.63
N VAL A 276 -4.90 -26.35 -0.15
CA VAL A 276 -5.83 -25.44 -0.84
C VAL A 276 -6.65 -26.17 -1.89
N ASN A 277 -6.04 -27.08 -2.67
CA ASN A 277 -6.77 -27.88 -3.65
C ASN A 277 -7.89 -28.73 -3.00
N LYS A 278 -7.68 -29.24 -1.78
CA LYS A 278 -8.76 -29.96 -1.05
C LYS A 278 -9.98 -29.07 -0.76
N ILE A 279 -9.76 -27.78 -0.53
CA ILE A 279 -10.84 -26.79 -0.37
C ILE A 279 -11.50 -26.50 -1.72
N ASP A 280 -10.73 -26.32 -2.78
CA ASP A 280 -11.26 -26.03 -4.12
C ASP A 280 -12.12 -27.18 -4.67
N LEU A 281 -11.89 -28.40 -4.22
CA LEU A 281 -12.69 -29.58 -4.56
C LEU A 281 -14.05 -29.65 -3.83
N LEU A 282 -14.28 -28.81 -2.81
CA LEU A 282 -15.57 -28.74 -2.11
C LEU A 282 -16.61 -28.07 -3.01
N THR A 283 -17.33 -28.90 -3.77
CA THR A 283 -18.32 -28.46 -4.75
C THR A 283 -19.66 -29.17 -4.52
N GLY A 284 -20.77 -28.54 -4.90
CA GLY A 284 -22.10 -29.11 -4.71
C GLY A 284 -22.56 -29.06 -3.24
N ASN A 285 -23.33 -30.06 -2.82
CA ASN A 285 -23.82 -30.18 -1.44
C ASN A 285 -22.75 -30.87 -0.58
N VAL A 286 -22.19 -30.15 0.38
CA VAL A 286 -21.02 -30.57 1.16
C VAL A 286 -21.42 -30.79 2.61
N THR A 287 -20.81 -31.78 3.25
CA THR A 287 -21.04 -32.08 4.67
C THR A 287 -20.05 -31.36 5.58
N SER A 288 -20.41 -31.19 6.86
CA SER A 288 -19.50 -30.64 7.86
C SER A 288 -18.22 -31.47 8.01
N GLU A 289 -18.29 -32.79 7.85
CA GLU A 289 -17.12 -33.69 7.92
C GLU A 289 -16.11 -33.46 6.79
N GLU A 290 -16.59 -33.25 5.56
CA GLU A 290 -15.73 -32.93 4.41
C GLU A 290 -15.04 -31.58 4.60
N VAL A 291 -15.76 -30.58 5.11
CA VAL A 291 -15.19 -29.27 5.47
C VAL A 291 -14.13 -29.41 6.55
N ILE A 292 -14.40 -30.16 7.62
CA ILE A 292 -13.44 -30.42 8.70
C ILE A 292 -12.18 -31.07 8.14
N LYS A 293 -12.30 -32.10 7.30
CA LYS A 293 -11.16 -32.79 6.70
C LYS A 293 -10.31 -31.86 5.82
N ALA A 294 -10.94 -30.98 5.05
CA ALA A 294 -10.24 -29.99 4.24
C ALA A 294 -9.52 -28.95 5.13
N LEU A 295 -10.19 -28.42 6.16
CA LEU A 295 -9.60 -27.48 7.10
C LEU A 295 -8.48 -28.10 7.94
N SER A 296 -8.55 -29.37 8.32
CA SER A 296 -7.47 -30.06 9.03
C SER A 296 -6.17 -30.09 8.22
N ALA A 297 -6.26 -30.21 6.88
CA ALA A 297 -5.09 -30.08 6.02
C ALA A 297 -4.51 -28.65 6.02
N VAL A 298 -5.35 -27.64 6.22
CA VAL A 298 -4.92 -26.24 6.40
C VAL A 298 -4.25 -26.05 7.77
N VAL A 299 -4.81 -26.64 8.84
CA VAL A 299 -4.18 -26.63 10.16
C VAL A 299 -2.78 -27.22 10.09
N GLU A 300 -2.62 -28.40 9.48
CA GLU A 300 -1.33 -29.11 9.37
C GLU A 300 -0.23 -28.26 8.71
N VAL A 301 -0.57 -27.52 7.63
CA VAL A 301 0.43 -26.70 6.91
C VAL A 301 0.67 -25.32 7.53
N THR A 302 -0.21 -24.87 8.41
CA THR A 302 -0.11 -23.58 9.12
C THR A 302 0.46 -23.71 10.52
N GLU A 303 0.43 -24.91 11.10
CA GLU A 303 0.89 -25.13 12.47
C GLU A 303 2.37 -24.80 12.62
N ASN A 304 2.65 -23.89 13.56
CA ASN A 304 3.99 -23.44 13.85
C ASN A 304 4.65 -24.41 14.85
N LYS A 305 5.78 -24.99 14.46
CA LYS A 305 6.59 -25.81 15.39
C LYS A 305 7.36 -24.87 16.31
N GLU A 306 7.62 -25.28 17.56
CA GLU A 306 8.18 -24.41 18.62
C GLU A 306 9.55 -23.76 18.32
N ASN A 307 10.18 -24.04 17.17
CA ASN A 307 11.40 -23.37 16.72
C ASN A 307 11.53 -23.42 15.18
N PRO A 308 10.76 -22.61 14.43
CA PRO A 308 10.73 -22.73 12.98
C PRO A 308 12.03 -22.17 12.39
N ASN A 309 12.68 -22.97 11.53
CA ASN A 309 13.68 -22.40 10.63
C ASN A 309 12.99 -21.43 9.64
N SER A 310 13.73 -20.53 9.01
CA SER A 310 13.16 -19.50 8.11
C SER A 310 12.38 -20.11 6.91
N SER A 311 12.63 -21.38 6.59
CA SER A 311 11.93 -22.20 5.60
C SER A 311 10.61 -22.81 6.08
N GLU A 312 10.31 -22.82 7.39
CA GLU A 312 9.03 -23.29 7.94
C GLU A 312 8.00 -22.16 8.12
N LEU A 313 8.45 -20.89 8.07
CA LEU A 313 7.58 -19.72 8.16
C LEU A 313 6.78 -19.47 6.88
N LEU A 314 5.48 -19.18 7.03
CA LEU A 314 4.59 -18.89 5.92
C LEU A 314 5.08 -17.70 5.08
N THR A 315 5.04 -17.84 3.77
CA THR A 315 5.44 -16.81 2.82
C THR A 315 4.29 -15.85 2.49
N THR A 316 4.55 -14.75 1.76
CA THR A 316 3.50 -13.81 1.37
C THR A 316 2.49 -14.46 0.43
N LYS A 317 2.93 -15.35 -0.45
CA LYS A 317 2.02 -16.13 -1.32
C LYS A 317 1.19 -17.12 -0.50
N GLU A 318 1.79 -17.84 0.44
CA GLU A 318 1.09 -18.84 1.26
C GLU A 318 0.00 -18.22 2.13
N ILE A 319 0.32 -17.15 2.88
CA ILE A 319 -0.69 -16.42 3.67
C ILE A 319 -1.83 -15.93 2.78
N SER A 320 -1.52 -15.40 1.58
CA SER A 320 -2.52 -14.92 0.65
C SER A 320 -3.46 -16.02 0.14
N VAL A 321 -2.95 -17.20 -0.23
CA VAL A 321 -3.79 -18.30 -0.76
C VAL A 321 -4.56 -18.99 0.36
N LEU A 322 -3.95 -19.19 1.53
CA LEU A 322 -4.61 -19.79 2.69
C LEU A 322 -5.75 -18.91 3.19
N THR A 323 -5.53 -17.61 3.29
CA THR A 323 -6.58 -16.65 3.68
C THR A 323 -7.74 -16.64 2.69
N HIS A 324 -7.45 -16.68 1.38
CA HIS A 324 -8.48 -16.77 0.36
C HIS A 324 -9.29 -18.07 0.48
N ALA A 325 -8.60 -19.20 0.68
CA ALA A 325 -9.23 -20.51 0.86
C ALA A 325 -10.14 -20.54 2.11
N LEU A 326 -9.71 -19.94 3.22
CA LEU A 326 -10.57 -19.77 4.40
C LEU A 326 -11.81 -18.92 4.09
N GLY A 327 -11.69 -17.88 3.26
CA GLY A 327 -12.85 -17.10 2.82
C GLY A 327 -13.85 -17.90 1.99
N LEU A 328 -13.36 -18.78 1.10
CA LEU A 328 -14.21 -19.69 0.33
C LEU A 328 -14.96 -20.67 1.26
N VAL A 329 -14.26 -21.26 2.23
CA VAL A 329 -14.86 -22.17 3.22
C VAL A 329 -15.91 -21.44 4.06
N ALA A 330 -15.60 -20.24 4.57
CA ALA A 330 -16.53 -19.48 5.38
C ALA A 330 -17.84 -19.18 4.64
N GLY A 331 -17.73 -18.72 3.39
CA GLY A 331 -18.90 -18.49 2.53
C GLY A 331 -19.67 -19.78 2.21
N LEU A 332 -18.98 -20.91 1.97
CA LEU A 332 -19.61 -22.21 1.75
C LEU A 332 -20.40 -22.66 2.98
N VAL A 333 -19.77 -22.61 4.16
CA VAL A 333 -20.34 -23.03 5.44
C VAL A 333 -21.57 -22.21 5.80
N ASN A 334 -21.51 -20.88 5.60
CA ASN A 334 -22.65 -20.01 5.84
C ASN A 334 -23.80 -20.29 4.85
N ARG A 335 -23.51 -20.37 3.55
CA ARG A 335 -24.54 -20.61 2.52
C ARG A 335 -25.26 -21.96 2.68
N GLN A 336 -24.55 -23.00 3.11
CA GLN A 336 -25.14 -24.33 3.27
C GLN A 336 -25.71 -24.58 4.68
N GLY A 337 -25.50 -23.67 5.63
CA GLY A 337 -26.01 -23.82 7.00
C GLY A 337 -25.38 -25.00 7.75
N ILE A 338 -24.14 -25.37 7.41
CA ILE A 338 -23.43 -26.56 7.97
C ILE A 338 -22.47 -26.21 9.11
N ALA A 339 -22.52 -24.99 9.64
CA ALA A 339 -21.59 -24.53 10.69
C ALA A 339 -21.81 -25.26 12.02
N THR A 340 -20.83 -26.02 12.50
CA THR A 340 -20.85 -26.65 13.83
C THR A 340 -19.76 -26.06 14.73
N ASP A 341 -19.80 -26.37 16.02
CA ASP A 341 -18.71 -26.03 16.95
C ASP A 341 -17.38 -26.61 16.49
N GLU A 342 -17.38 -27.82 15.93
CA GLU A 342 -16.17 -28.47 15.41
C GLU A 342 -15.62 -27.79 14.16
N VAL A 343 -16.47 -27.44 13.19
CA VAL A 343 -16.06 -26.63 12.02
C VAL A 343 -15.41 -25.32 12.49
N ALA A 344 -16.03 -24.67 13.46
CA ALA A 344 -15.53 -23.43 14.04
C ALA A 344 -14.18 -23.59 14.75
N LYS A 345 -13.96 -24.68 15.51
CA LYS A 345 -12.70 -24.98 16.19
C LYS A 345 -11.55 -25.10 15.19
N VAL A 346 -11.72 -25.94 14.15
CA VAL A 346 -10.67 -26.19 13.15
C VAL A 346 -10.42 -24.96 12.27
N PHE A 347 -11.48 -24.24 11.91
CA PHE A 347 -11.38 -22.98 11.17
C PHE A 347 -10.60 -21.92 11.96
N LEU A 348 -10.97 -21.70 13.23
CA LEU A 348 -10.33 -20.68 14.05
C LEU A 348 -8.89 -21.07 14.40
N LYS A 349 -8.59 -22.35 14.57
CA LYS A 349 -7.20 -22.83 14.73
C LYS A 349 -6.35 -22.47 13.52
N SER A 350 -6.87 -22.69 12.30
CA SER A 350 -6.20 -22.29 11.06
C SER A 350 -5.96 -20.79 11.01
N ALA A 351 -6.98 -19.97 11.28
CA ALA A 351 -6.84 -18.52 11.31
C ALA A 351 -5.85 -18.05 12.38
N SER A 352 -5.90 -18.64 13.58
CA SER A 352 -4.98 -18.37 14.70
C SER A 352 -3.53 -18.64 14.32
N ASN A 353 -3.26 -19.73 13.61
CA ASN A 353 -1.91 -20.07 13.14
C ASN A 353 -1.40 -19.03 12.11
N ILE A 354 -2.26 -18.58 11.19
CA ILE A 354 -1.88 -17.59 10.16
C ILE A 354 -1.55 -16.23 10.80
N ILE A 355 -2.27 -15.81 11.85
CA ILE A 355 -2.03 -14.53 12.55
C ILE A 355 -1.00 -14.64 13.70
N ASP A 356 -0.27 -15.75 13.78
CA ASP A 356 0.78 -15.91 14.79
C ASP A 356 1.88 -14.86 14.62
N VAL A 357 2.49 -14.45 15.75
CA VAL A 357 3.56 -13.45 15.78
C VAL A 357 4.76 -13.85 14.92
N ALA A 358 4.99 -15.16 14.73
CA ALA A 358 6.01 -15.67 13.83
C ALA A 358 5.83 -15.21 12.36
N ASN A 359 4.60 -14.91 11.95
CA ASN A 359 4.28 -14.43 10.60
C ASN A 359 4.29 -12.90 10.45
N LYS A 360 4.70 -12.16 11.50
CA LYS A 360 4.66 -10.69 11.54
C LYS A 360 5.33 -10.03 10.33
N ASP A 361 6.56 -10.42 10.01
CA ASP A 361 7.30 -9.83 8.88
C ASP A 361 6.61 -10.08 7.54
N THR A 362 6.04 -11.28 7.36
CA THR A 362 5.28 -11.64 6.16
C THR A 362 4.04 -10.76 6.01
N TRP A 363 3.33 -10.51 7.12
CA TRP A 363 2.18 -9.61 7.13
C TRP A 363 2.56 -8.16 6.83
N LEU A 364 3.70 -7.69 7.32
CA LEU A 364 4.24 -6.37 6.98
C LEU A 364 4.52 -6.24 5.47
N SER A 365 5.13 -7.26 4.85
CA SER A 365 5.31 -7.31 3.39
C SER A 365 3.99 -7.24 2.62
N LEU A 366 2.95 -7.95 3.06
CA LEU A 366 1.62 -7.94 2.44
C LEU A 366 0.92 -6.58 2.58
N LYS A 367 1.06 -5.94 3.73
CA LYS A 367 0.53 -4.61 4.02
C LYS A 367 1.13 -3.54 3.11
N GLN A 368 2.45 -3.60 2.85
CA GLN A 368 3.11 -2.68 1.92
C GLN A 368 2.67 -2.88 0.47
N ALA A 369 2.40 -4.13 0.09
CA ALA A 369 1.85 -4.45 -1.22
C ALA A 369 0.37 -4.00 -1.39
N ASN A 370 -0.23 -3.34 -0.38
CA ASN A 370 -1.63 -2.91 -0.36
C ASN A 370 -2.60 -4.04 -0.73
N LYS A 371 -2.35 -5.26 -0.23
CA LYS A 371 -3.26 -6.40 -0.44
C LYS A 371 -4.35 -6.40 0.63
N ILE A 372 -5.58 -6.72 0.25
CA ILE A 372 -6.76 -6.81 1.14
C ILE A 372 -6.78 -8.09 2.01
N THR A 373 -5.65 -8.81 2.11
CA THR A 373 -5.58 -10.14 2.72
C THR A 373 -6.05 -10.14 4.18
N SER A 374 -5.64 -9.16 5.00
CA SER A 374 -6.05 -9.10 6.40
C SER A 374 -7.55 -8.85 6.57
N GLU A 375 -8.14 -8.01 5.71
CA GLU A 375 -9.58 -7.74 5.68
C GLU A 375 -10.36 -9.00 5.31
N THR A 376 -9.89 -9.75 4.30
CA THR A 376 -10.48 -11.03 3.92
C THR A 376 -10.47 -12.02 5.08
N LEU A 377 -9.39 -12.08 5.86
CA LEU A 377 -9.31 -13.00 7.00
C LEU A 377 -10.32 -12.64 8.09
N VAL A 378 -10.38 -11.36 8.48
CA VAL A 378 -11.33 -10.85 9.48
C VAL A 378 -12.77 -11.13 9.02
N SER A 379 -13.11 -10.77 7.78
CA SER A 379 -14.45 -11.01 7.25
C SER A 379 -14.81 -12.50 7.19
N SER A 380 -13.83 -13.38 6.95
CA SER A 380 -14.07 -14.83 6.92
C SER A 380 -14.40 -15.38 8.31
N ILE A 381 -13.80 -14.82 9.37
CA ILE A 381 -14.09 -15.22 10.75
C ILE A 381 -15.48 -14.69 11.17
N ASP A 382 -15.80 -13.44 10.82
CA ASP A 382 -17.13 -12.86 11.04
C ASP A 382 -18.23 -13.68 10.32
N GLU A 383 -17.94 -14.17 9.11
CA GLU A 383 -18.85 -15.00 8.31
C GLU A 383 -19.13 -16.37 8.97
N ILE A 384 -18.11 -17.03 9.53
CA ILE A 384 -18.31 -18.26 10.35
C ILE A 384 -19.16 -17.96 11.58
N GLY A 385 -18.89 -16.84 12.25
CA GLY A 385 -19.71 -16.37 13.37
C GLY A 385 -21.17 -16.18 12.97
N SER A 386 -21.41 -15.58 11.79
CA SER A 386 -22.75 -15.42 11.23
C SER A 386 -23.43 -16.75 10.94
N ALA A 387 -22.71 -17.72 10.37
CA ALA A 387 -23.23 -19.05 10.09
C ALA A 387 -23.68 -19.77 11.38
N LEU A 388 -22.89 -19.66 12.46
CA LEU A 388 -23.27 -20.18 13.77
C LEU A 388 -24.47 -19.45 14.36
N ARG A 389 -24.53 -18.11 14.26
CA ARG A 389 -25.68 -17.33 14.76
C ARG A 389 -26.98 -17.79 14.14
N ASN A 390 -27.02 -18.00 12.83
CA ASN A 390 -28.20 -18.42 12.11
C ASN A 390 -28.77 -19.73 12.67
N ARG A 391 -27.89 -20.69 12.98
CA ARG A 391 -28.27 -21.99 13.56
C ARG A 391 -28.66 -21.91 15.03
N ILE A 392 -27.96 -21.09 15.82
CA ILE A 392 -28.30 -20.87 17.25
C ILE A 392 -29.65 -20.14 17.38
N ALA A 393 -29.95 -19.22 16.46
CA ALA A 393 -31.20 -18.47 16.46
C ALA A 393 -32.42 -19.41 16.37
N VAL A 394 -32.38 -20.38 15.44
CA VAL A 394 -33.41 -21.40 15.23
C VAL A 394 -33.36 -22.56 16.23
N GLY A 395 -32.28 -22.67 17.02
CA GLY A 395 -32.15 -23.69 18.07
C GLY A 395 -31.56 -25.02 17.59
N ASP A 396 -30.95 -25.06 16.41
CA ASP A 396 -30.27 -26.26 15.88
C ASP A 396 -29.05 -26.66 16.72
N ILE A 397 -28.36 -25.66 17.29
CA ILE A 397 -27.15 -25.83 18.11
C ILE A 397 -27.18 -24.88 19.31
N GLY A 398 -26.39 -25.21 20.34
CA GLY A 398 -26.19 -24.37 21.54
C GLY A 398 -25.15 -23.27 21.36
N ASN A 399 -24.87 -22.54 22.46
CA ASN A 399 -23.82 -21.51 22.48
C ASN A 399 -22.45 -22.12 22.18
N VAL A 400 -21.61 -21.39 21.45
CA VAL A 400 -20.29 -21.83 21.01
C VAL A 400 -19.23 -20.87 21.52
N VAL A 401 -18.19 -21.40 22.16
CA VAL A 401 -16.99 -20.67 22.55
C VAL A 401 -15.78 -21.40 22.01
N VAL A 402 -14.92 -20.70 21.28
CA VAL A 402 -13.67 -21.24 20.75
C VAL A 402 -12.53 -20.31 21.12
N GLU A 403 -11.56 -20.85 21.86
CA GLU A 403 -10.39 -20.13 22.35
C GLU A 403 -9.12 -20.71 21.70
N ASN A 404 -8.29 -19.86 21.08
CA ASN A 404 -7.01 -20.23 20.49
C ASN A 404 -5.88 -19.28 20.94
N LYS A 405 -4.66 -19.58 20.53
CA LYS A 405 -3.44 -18.82 20.89
C LYS A 405 -3.47 -17.34 20.48
N ASN A 406 -4.04 -17.01 19.33
CA ASN A 406 -3.97 -15.66 18.76
C ASN A 406 -5.34 -15.00 18.53
N CYS A 407 -6.43 -15.76 18.60
CA CYS A 407 -7.80 -15.26 18.53
C CYS A 407 -8.77 -16.16 19.30
N ALA A 408 -9.91 -15.59 19.68
CA ALA A 408 -10.99 -16.31 20.32
C ALA A 408 -12.33 -15.71 19.91
N PHE A 409 -13.38 -16.52 19.89
CA PHE A 409 -14.72 -16.01 19.70
C PHE A 409 -15.77 -16.72 20.56
N GLU A 410 -16.86 -16.01 20.83
CA GLU A 410 -18.07 -16.53 21.46
C GLU A 410 -19.27 -16.19 20.56
N VAL A 411 -20.15 -17.18 20.34
CA VAL A 411 -21.48 -16.98 19.76
C VAL A 411 -22.52 -17.49 20.75
N LYS A 412 -23.37 -16.58 21.23
CA LYS A 412 -24.27 -16.85 22.35
C LYS A 412 -25.65 -16.25 22.12
N LYS A 413 -26.69 -17.05 22.37
CA LYS A 413 -28.08 -16.57 22.46
C LYS A 413 -28.30 -15.92 23.82
N VAL A 414 -28.86 -14.72 23.81
CA VAL A 414 -29.05 -13.88 24.99
C VAL A 414 -30.46 -13.32 24.97
N THR A 415 -31.13 -13.39 26.12
CA THR A 415 -32.50 -12.91 26.30
C THR A 415 -32.50 -11.82 27.36
N GLY A 416 -32.06 -10.62 26.97
CA GLY A 416 -31.83 -9.50 27.88
C GLY A 416 -30.61 -9.65 28.80
N GLY A 417 -30.28 -8.57 29.53
CA GLY A 417 -29.14 -8.53 30.46
C GLY A 417 -27.88 -7.91 29.86
N THR A 418 -26.73 -8.23 30.44
CA THR A 418 -25.41 -7.76 29.98
C THR A 418 -24.56 -8.94 29.56
N VAL A 419 -24.03 -8.87 28.34
CA VAL A 419 -23.07 -9.83 27.79
C VAL A 419 -21.68 -9.32 28.05
N GLN A 420 -20.83 -10.14 28.67
CA GLN A 420 -19.42 -9.84 28.86
C GLN A 420 -18.56 -10.93 28.25
N PHE A 421 -17.52 -10.51 27.52
CA PHE A 421 -16.52 -11.42 26.98
C PHE A 421 -15.12 -10.81 27.11
N PRO A 422 -14.11 -11.59 27.51
CA PRO A 422 -14.24 -12.95 28.07
C PRO A 422 -14.90 -12.94 29.45
N ASP A 423 -15.72 -13.96 29.74
CA ASP A 423 -16.34 -14.12 31.05
C ASP A 423 -15.30 -14.57 32.08
N LYS A 424 -14.99 -13.70 33.03
CA LYS A 424 -13.99 -13.94 34.08
C LYS A 424 -14.56 -14.68 35.29
N GLN A 425 -15.86 -14.94 35.35
CA GLN A 425 -16.50 -15.58 36.51
C GLN A 425 -16.46 -17.11 36.47
N THR A 426 -16.18 -17.71 35.32
CA THR A 426 -15.96 -19.16 35.17
C THR A 426 -14.55 -19.55 35.65
N ILE A 427 -14.26 -19.28 36.93
CA ILE A 427 -12.97 -19.56 37.57
C ILE A 427 -12.98 -21.02 38.04
N GLN A 428 -12.24 -21.89 37.35
CA GLN A 428 -11.36 -22.88 37.98
C GLN A 428 -10.17 -23.21 37.06
N ASN A 429 -8.98 -22.77 37.50
CA ASN A 429 -7.70 -23.50 37.45
C ASN A 429 -7.03 -23.89 36.13
N ASP A 430 -7.33 -23.25 34.99
CA ASP A 430 -6.48 -23.40 33.81
C ASP A 430 -5.67 -22.12 33.53
N THR A 431 -4.60 -21.96 34.30
CA THR A 431 -3.59 -20.92 34.08
C THR A 431 -2.45 -21.41 33.17
N HIS A 432 -2.59 -22.59 32.55
CA HIS A 432 -1.51 -23.23 31.80
C HIS A 432 -2.00 -23.71 30.43
N GLY A 433 -1.84 -22.85 29.43
CA GLY A 433 -2.21 -23.15 28.04
C GLY A 433 -2.02 -21.95 27.12
N ASP A 434 -1.89 -22.20 25.83
CA ASP A 434 -1.67 -21.18 24.79
C ASP A 434 -2.77 -20.09 24.74
N ASN A 435 -3.96 -20.36 25.27
CA ASN A 435 -5.13 -19.49 25.31
C ASN A 435 -5.29 -18.69 26.63
N ALA A 436 -4.40 -18.88 27.62
CA ALA A 436 -4.50 -18.23 28.94
C ALA A 436 -4.55 -16.68 28.88
N TRP A 437 -4.01 -16.09 27.81
CA TRP A 437 -4.01 -14.65 27.57
C TRP A 437 -5.42 -14.05 27.50
N ILE A 438 -6.41 -14.80 27.01
CA ILE A 438 -7.80 -14.32 26.87
C ILE A 438 -8.34 -13.97 28.25
N ARG A 439 -8.14 -14.87 29.22
CA ARG A 439 -8.67 -14.74 30.58
C ARG A 439 -7.86 -13.75 31.42
N GLN A 440 -6.55 -13.68 31.17
CA GLN A 440 -5.63 -12.77 31.88
C GLN A 440 -5.71 -11.32 31.40
N SER A 441 -6.03 -11.07 30.12
CA SER A 441 -6.03 -9.72 29.57
C SER A 441 -7.02 -8.81 30.29
N LYS A 442 -6.66 -7.53 30.43
CA LYS A 442 -7.59 -6.49 30.91
C LYS A 442 -8.63 -6.13 29.84
N SER A 443 -8.40 -6.53 28.59
CA SER A 443 -9.31 -6.29 27.48
C SER A 443 -10.60 -7.06 27.67
N ARG A 444 -11.73 -6.38 27.52
CA ARG A 444 -13.06 -6.98 27.67
C ARG A 444 -14.11 -6.15 26.96
N ILE A 445 -15.24 -6.76 26.68
CA ILE A 445 -16.42 -6.09 26.16
C ILE A 445 -17.60 -6.28 27.10
N SER A 446 -18.47 -5.28 27.15
CA SER A 446 -19.74 -5.29 27.86
C SER A 446 -20.81 -4.70 26.96
N LEU A 447 -21.76 -5.54 26.54
CA LEU A 447 -22.91 -5.16 25.72
C LEU A 447 -24.19 -5.34 26.53
N ASN A 448 -24.98 -4.27 26.67
CA ASN A 448 -26.31 -4.35 27.27
C ASN A 448 -27.32 -4.73 26.18
N THR A 449 -28.00 -5.88 26.35
CA THR A 449 -28.97 -6.42 25.41
C THR A 449 -30.41 -6.30 25.90
N THR A 450 -30.64 -5.59 27.00
CA THR A 450 -31.97 -5.48 27.65
C THR A 450 -33.03 -4.91 26.70
N THR A 451 -32.67 -3.96 25.84
CA THR A 451 -33.60 -3.37 24.86
C THR A 451 -33.69 -4.15 23.54
N LEU A 452 -32.80 -5.13 23.31
CA LEU A 452 -32.69 -5.88 22.05
C LEU A 452 -33.58 -7.15 22.01
N GLY A 453 -34.19 -7.54 23.14
CA GLY A 453 -34.95 -8.78 23.22
C GLY A 453 -34.06 -10.03 23.14
N ALA A 454 -34.56 -11.09 22.49
CA ALA A 454 -33.79 -12.31 22.26
C ALA A 454 -32.91 -12.17 21.02
N VAL A 455 -31.59 -12.03 21.22
CA VAL A 455 -30.60 -11.87 20.14
C VAL A 455 -29.49 -12.89 20.26
N VAL A 456 -28.86 -13.22 19.13
CA VAL A 456 -27.62 -14.00 19.12
C VAL A 456 -26.46 -13.05 18.87
N VAL A 457 -25.51 -12.99 19.81
CA VAL A 457 -24.34 -12.12 19.75
C VAL A 457 -23.12 -12.94 19.32
N THR A 458 -22.30 -12.38 18.44
CA THR A 458 -20.96 -12.88 18.11
C THR A 458 -19.94 -11.86 18.58
N ILE A 459 -18.95 -12.33 19.32
CA ILE A 459 -17.82 -11.52 19.79
C ILE A 459 -16.54 -12.22 19.37
N VAL A 460 -15.61 -11.51 18.74
CA VAL A 460 -14.29 -12.03 18.38
C VAL A 460 -13.22 -11.12 18.97
N ILE A 461 -12.18 -11.68 19.58
CA ILE A 461 -11.01 -10.94 20.04
C ILE A 461 -9.78 -11.45 19.31
N TYR A 462 -9.02 -10.53 18.71
CA TYR A 462 -7.76 -10.79 18.03
C TYR A 462 -6.61 -10.19 18.83
N ARG A 463 -5.66 -11.02 19.25
CA ARG A 463 -4.50 -10.57 20.06
C ARG A 463 -3.47 -9.81 19.23
N ASN A 464 -3.10 -10.37 18.08
CA ASN A 464 -1.90 -9.98 17.32
C ASN A 464 -2.21 -9.32 15.96
N MET A 465 -3.31 -8.58 15.84
CA MET A 465 -3.67 -7.91 14.58
C MET A 465 -3.12 -6.49 14.42
N THR A 466 -2.45 -5.98 15.45
CA THR A 466 -1.86 -4.64 15.51
C THR A 466 -0.92 -4.35 14.32
N ASP A 467 -0.13 -5.34 13.92
CA ASP A 467 0.82 -5.25 12.81
C ASP A 467 0.23 -5.67 11.45
N ILE A 468 -0.91 -6.37 11.48
CA ILE A 468 -1.55 -7.02 10.33
C ILE A 468 -2.53 -6.08 9.61
N MET A 469 -3.30 -5.30 10.38
CA MET A 469 -4.27 -4.35 9.82
C MET A 469 -3.60 -3.04 9.35
N SER A 470 -4.22 -2.37 8.39
CA SER A 470 -3.72 -1.09 7.88
C SER A 470 -3.71 -0.05 9.00
N SER A 471 -2.68 0.81 9.03
CA SER A 471 -2.65 1.99 9.92
C SER A 471 -3.30 3.21 9.26
N ARG A 472 -4.01 3.02 8.14
CA ARG A 472 -4.76 4.09 7.47
C ARG A 472 -5.88 4.55 8.41
N SER A 473 -5.78 5.79 8.86
CA SER A 473 -6.79 6.45 9.68
C SER A 473 -7.25 7.72 8.97
N SER A 474 -8.53 8.04 9.11
CA SER A 474 -9.14 9.27 8.59
C SER A 474 -8.47 10.57 9.11
N SER A 475 -7.80 10.51 10.26
CA SER A 475 -7.07 11.62 10.89
C SER A 475 -5.65 11.83 10.34
N ASN A 476 -5.13 10.93 9.51
CA ASN A 476 -3.75 10.93 9.04
C ASN A 476 -3.56 11.88 7.83
N ARG A 477 -3.75 13.18 8.06
CA ARG A 477 -3.57 14.24 7.04
C ARG A 477 -2.13 14.76 6.91
N SER A 478 -1.20 14.29 7.75
CA SER A 478 0.20 14.74 7.76
C SER A 478 1.15 13.63 8.22
N SER A 479 2.37 13.61 7.67
CA SER A 479 3.44 12.64 7.99
C SER A 479 3.90 12.62 9.45
N HIS A 480 3.49 13.62 10.24
CA HIS A 480 3.89 13.81 11.65
C HIS A 480 2.88 13.22 12.65
N ASN A 481 1.70 12.75 12.20
CA ASN A 481 0.67 12.14 13.04
C ASN A 481 0.50 10.64 12.73
N LYS A 482 1.61 9.89 12.77
CA LYS A 482 1.55 8.43 12.60
C LYS A 482 0.80 7.83 13.79
N VAL A 483 -0.37 7.27 13.51
CA VAL A 483 -1.13 6.47 14.48
C VAL A 483 -0.99 4.99 14.15
N ILE A 484 -0.88 4.17 15.17
CA ILE A 484 -0.84 2.72 15.05
C ILE A 484 -1.84 2.11 16.02
N VAL A 485 -2.42 0.97 15.64
CA VAL A 485 -3.21 0.18 16.57
C VAL A 485 -2.31 -0.16 17.77
N ASN A 486 -2.85 -0.17 18.99
CA ASN A 486 -2.08 -0.51 20.19
C ASN A 486 -2.94 -1.32 21.17
N GLY A 487 -2.93 -2.64 20.99
CA GLY A 487 -3.79 -3.57 21.73
C GLY A 487 -4.55 -4.50 20.78
N PRO A 488 -5.50 -5.30 21.31
CA PRO A 488 -6.29 -6.24 20.53
C PRO A 488 -7.34 -5.54 19.67
N ILE A 489 -7.84 -6.26 18.67
CA ILE A 489 -9.04 -5.88 17.91
C ILE A 489 -10.22 -6.68 18.46
N ILE A 490 -11.36 -6.03 18.66
CA ILE A 490 -12.59 -6.66 19.14
C ILE A 490 -13.68 -6.50 18.06
N SER A 491 -14.15 -7.60 17.48
CA SER A 491 -15.30 -7.63 16.57
C SER A 491 -16.57 -7.97 17.33
N VAL A 492 -17.67 -7.28 17.01
CA VAL A 492 -18.98 -7.51 17.61
C VAL A 492 -20.04 -7.41 16.55
N SER A 493 -20.92 -8.40 16.51
CA SER A 493 -22.09 -8.39 15.65
C SER A 493 -23.24 -9.15 16.32
N ILE A 494 -24.47 -8.76 15.97
CA ILE A 494 -25.69 -9.39 16.49
C ILE A 494 -26.52 -9.94 15.32
N SER A 495 -27.48 -10.80 15.64
CA SER A 495 -28.42 -11.36 14.65
C SER A 495 -29.41 -10.34 14.09
N ASP A 496 -29.55 -9.17 14.73
CA ASP A 496 -30.33 -8.06 14.21
C ASP A 496 -29.48 -7.20 13.26
N ASN A 497 -30.08 -6.72 12.17
CA ASN A 497 -29.43 -5.85 11.19
C ASN A 497 -29.32 -4.39 11.68
N SER A 498 -29.81 -4.10 12.89
CA SER A 498 -29.64 -2.81 13.57
C SER A 498 -28.16 -2.50 13.78
N THR A 499 -27.64 -1.57 12.97
CA THR A 499 -26.25 -1.09 13.07
C THR A 499 -26.04 -0.03 14.15
N LYS A 500 -27.12 0.59 14.64
CA LYS A 500 -27.11 1.57 15.73
C LYS A 500 -27.65 0.95 17.00
N LEU A 501 -26.93 1.15 18.09
CA LEU A 501 -27.35 0.71 19.40
C LEU A 501 -28.04 1.85 20.15
N GLU A 502 -29.18 1.55 20.79
CA GLU A 502 -29.82 2.50 21.71
C GLU A 502 -28.99 2.71 22.98
N SER A 503 -28.38 1.63 23.48
CA SER A 503 -27.41 1.67 24.59
C SER A 503 -26.01 1.41 24.02
N PRO A 504 -25.06 2.33 24.23
CA PRO A 504 -23.73 2.19 23.64
C PRO A 504 -22.98 0.98 24.24
N ILE A 505 -22.09 0.42 23.44
CA ILE A 505 -21.25 -0.71 23.83
C ILE A 505 -19.99 -0.21 24.54
N HIS A 506 -19.66 -0.83 25.68
CA HIS A 506 -18.48 -0.50 26.45
C HIS A 506 -17.37 -1.53 26.22
N MET A 507 -16.19 -1.07 25.86
CA MET A 507 -15.02 -1.92 25.61
C MET A 507 -13.83 -1.39 26.38
N THR A 508 -13.12 -2.27 27.06
CA THR A 508 -11.81 -1.97 27.65
C THR A 508 -10.76 -2.62 26.77
N PHE A 509 -9.72 -1.86 26.42
CA PHE A 509 -8.56 -2.32 25.66
C PHE A 509 -7.32 -2.21 26.53
N GLU A 510 -6.57 -3.30 26.63
CA GLU A 510 -5.22 -3.30 27.18
C GLU A 510 -4.22 -2.87 26.11
N HIS A 511 -3.35 -1.94 26.48
CA HIS A 511 -2.32 -1.42 25.59
C HIS A 511 -1.20 -2.46 25.41
N GLY A 512 -0.78 -2.68 24.16
CA GLY A 512 0.40 -3.49 23.86
C GLY A 512 1.71 -2.78 24.19
N GLN A 513 1.74 -1.45 24.10
CA GLN A 513 2.86 -0.58 24.41
C GLN A 513 2.40 0.55 25.32
N THR A 514 3.06 0.74 26.47
CA THR A 514 2.65 1.70 27.49
C THR A 514 3.23 3.10 27.29
N ASN A 515 4.22 3.25 26.42
CA ASN A 515 4.91 4.52 26.13
C ASN A 515 4.26 5.33 25.00
N PHE A 516 3.18 4.82 24.40
CA PHE A 516 2.47 5.54 23.35
C PHE A 516 1.55 6.60 23.96
N THR A 517 1.26 7.65 23.21
CA THR A 517 0.43 8.76 23.65
C THR A 517 -0.81 8.92 22.78
N LYS A 518 -1.76 9.76 23.21
CA LYS A 518 -2.95 10.12 22.41
C LYS A 518 -3.78 8.90 21.97
N ALA A 519 -4.32 8.15 22.93
CA ALA A 519 -5.27 7.09 22.63
C ALA A 519 -6.51 7.62 21.93
N SER A 520 -7.05 6.83 21.01
CA SER A 520 -8.28 7.09 20.29
C SER A 520 -9.02 5.78 20.03
N CYS A 521 -10.27 5.71 20.46
CA CYS A 521 -11.20 4.65 20.14
C CYS A 521 -11.63 4.77 18.68
N ASN A 522 -11.42 3.70 17.90
CA ASN A 522 -11.72 3.67 16.48
C ASN A 522 -12.42 2.35 16.12
N PHE A 523 -13.04 2.37 14.95
CA PHE A 523 -13.59 1.20 14.31
C PHE A 523 -13.12 1.09 12.86
N TRP A 524 -13.13 -0.14 12.34
CA TRP A 524 -12.75 -0.42 10.97
C TRP A 524 -13.92 -0.16 10.02
N ARG A 525 -13.73 0.78 9.09
CA ARG A 525 -14.69 1.07 8.02
C ARG A 525 -14.24 0.39 6.74
N PHE A 526 -14.99 -0.63 6.32
CA PHE A 526 -14.76 -1.35 5.07
C PHE A 526 -15.06 -0.47 3.84
N ARG A 527 -14.33 -0.70 2.75
CA ARG A 527 -14.62 -0.10 1.44
C ARG A 527 -14.65 -1.19 0.36
N PRO A 528 -15.74 -1.33 -0.41
CA PRO A 528 -15.77 -2.31 -1.50
C PRO A 528 -14.65 -2.05 -2.52
N GLY A 529 -13.92 -3.10 -2.88
CA GLY A 529 -12.84 -3.05 -3.88
C GLY A 529 -11.60 -2.23 -3.49
N GLN A 530 -11.50 -1.77 -2.23
CA GLN A 530 -10.39 -0.98 -1.74
C GLN A 530 -10.06 -1.35 -0.30
N LEU A 531 -8.84 -1.02 0.17
CA LEU A 531 -8.53 -1.17 1.59
C LEU A 531 -9.44 -0.27 2.43
N GLY A 532 -9.93 -0.83 3.53
CA GLY A 532 -10.64 -0.11 4.57
C GLY A 532 -9.75 0.89 5.31
N TYR A 533 -10.33 1.58 6.29
CA TYR A 533 -9.61 2.52 7.15
C TYR A 533 -10.22 2.63 8.54
N TRP A 534 -9.43 3.05 9.52
CA TRP A 534 -9.90 3.36 10.86
C TRP A 534 -10.62 4.71 10.90
N ALA A 535 -11.85 4.70 11.41
CA ALA A 535 -12.68 5.86 11.67
C ALA A 535 -13.06 5.91 13.15
N ASN A 536 -13.44 7.09 13.65
CA ASN A 536 -13.82 7.29 15.05
C ASN A 536 -15.28 7.79 15.21
N ASP A 537 -16.02 7.95 14.11
CA ASP A 537 -17.41 8.38 14.14
C ASP A 537 -18.27 7.46 15.03
N GLY A 538 -18.95 8.04 16.02
CA GLY A 538 -19.79 7.29 16.95
C GLY A 538 -19.03 6.52 18.04
N CYS A 539 -17.71 6.73 18.18
CA CYS A 539 -16.88 6.18 19.25
C CYS A 539 -16.21 7.30 20.05
N ILE A 540 -16.21 7.18 21.39
CA ILE A 540 -15.57 8.14 22.30
C ILE A 540 -14.66 7.42 23.29
N ASN A 541 -13.59 8.12 23.71
CA ASN A 541 -12.74 7.68 24.80
C ASN A 541 -13.40 8.10 26.12
N GLN A 542 -13.79 7.12 26.94
CA GLN A 542 -14.31 7.40 28.28
C GLN A 542 -13.16 7.71 29.25
N THR A 543 -12.21 6.80 29.35
CA THR A 543 -11.02 6.96 30.19
C THR A 543 -9.82 6.33 29.50
N SER A 544 -8.65 6.95 29.61
CA SER A 544 -7.40 6.39 29.08
C SER A 544 -6.27 6.67 30.07
N ASN A 545 -5.44 5.65 30.30
CA ASN A 545 -4.19 5.75 31.03
C ASN A 545 -3.11 4.96 30.26
N ASP A 546 -1.89 4.86 30.79
CA ASP A 546 -0.79 4.22 30.08
C ASP A 546 -1.02 2.73 29.77
N ILE A 547 -1.93 2.07 30.51
CA ILE A 547 -2.13 0.62 30.47
C ILE A 547 -3.43 0.23 29.75
N ILE A 548 -4.49 1.03 29.89
CA ILE A 548 -5.81 0.73 29.35
C ILE A 548 -6.50 1.95 28.78
N THR A 549 -7.37 1.70 27.80
CA THR A 549 -8.35 2.67 27.31
C THR A 549 -9.74 2.05 27.33
N VAL A 550 -10.72 2.81 27.83
CA VAL A 550 -12.14 2.45 27.83
C VAL A 550 -12.83 3.24 26.72
N CYS A 551 -13.47 2.50 25.82
CA CYS A 551 -14.20 3.01 24.68
C CYS A 551 -15.70 2.83 24.87
N GLU A 552 -16.45 3.82 24.40
CA GLU A 552 -17.89 3.75 24.26
C GLU A 552 -18.25 4.02 22.80
N CYS A 553 -18.98 3.10 22.16
CA CYS A 553 -19.40 3.24 20.76
C CYS A 553 -20.90 2.98 20.60
N ASN A 554 -21.55 3.63 19.63
CA ASN A 554 -22.99 3.50 19.38
C ASN A 554 -23.36 2.58 18.20
N HIS A 555 -22.42 1.75 17.76
CA HIS A 555 -22.60 0.80 16.66
C HIS A 555 -21.84 -0.50 16.92
N LEU A 556 -21.99 -1.46 16.02
CA LEU A 556 -21.37 -2.79 16.07
C LEU A 556 -20.52 -3.01 14.82
N THR A 557 -19.21 -3.17 15.00
CA THR A 557 -18.25 -3.36 13.91
C THR A 557 -16.99 -4.06 14.46
N ASN A 558 -15.81 -3.69 13.96
CA ASN A 558 -14.50 -4.14 14.43
C ASN A 558 -13.79 -2.96 15.09
N PHE A 559 -13.48 -3.04 16.38
CA PHE A 559 -12.98 -1.93 17.19
C PHE A 559 -11.52 -2.10 17.57
N ALA A 560 -10.80 -0.99 17.68
CA ALA A 560 -9.42 -0.94 18.15
C ALA A 560 -9.08 0.41 18.78
N VAL A 561 -8.05 0.42 19.61
CA VAL A 561 -7.44 1.66 20.11
C VAL A 561 -6.22 1.98 19.24
N LEU A 562 -6.19 3.20 18.70
CA LEU A 562 -5.05 3.75 17.98
C LEU A 562 -4.32 4.73 18.89
N MET A 563 -2.99 4.68 18.87
CA MET A 563 -2.12 5.57 19.64
C MET A 563 -0.95 6.07 18.78
N SER A 564 -0.36 7.20 19.20
CA SER A 564 0.86 7.74 18.59
C SER A 564 2.09 7.09 19.23
N PRO A 565 3.01 6.49 18.45
CA PRO A 565 4.30 6.02 18.94
C PRO A 565 5.27 7.17 19.23
N PHE A 566 4.96 8.38 18.74
CA PHE A 566 5.72 9.56 19.06
C PHE A 566 5.23 10.09 20.41
N VAL A 567 6.13 10.05 21.40
CA VAL A 567 6.02 10.88 22.59
C VAL A 567 6.21 12.30 22.11
N GLU A 568 5.21 13.16 22.31
CA GLU A 568 5.40 14.56 21.96
C GLU A 568 6.60 15.09 22.73
N ALA A 569 7.62 15.51 21.99
CA ALA A 569 8.71 16.31 22.52
C ALA A 569 8.20 17.73 22.86
N ASP A 570 6.95 17.92 23.29
CA ASP A 570 6.34 19.24 23.39
C ASP A 570 7.07 20.10 24.43
N GLU A 571 7.50 19.50 25.55
CA GLU A 571 8.33 20.23 26.52
C GLU A 571 9.77 20.48 26.04
N LYS A 572 10.43 19.48 25.43
CA LYS A 572 11.83 19.61 24.99
C LYS A 572 11.98 20.51 23.75
N SER A 573 11.00 20.48 22.84
CA SER A 573 10.97 21.29 21.62
C SER A 573 10.64 22.75 21.91
N ARG A 574 9.80 23.04 22.92
CA ARG A 574 9.54 24.41 23.37
C ARG A 574 10.82 25.06 23.91
N GLY A 575 11.62 24.33 24.69
CA GLY A 575 12.92 24.80 25.18
C GLY A 575 13.89 25.15 24.04
N ILE A 576 14.07 24.25 23.08
CA ILE A 576 14.96 24.48 21.93
C ILE A 576 14.46 25.66 21.08
N ARG A 577 13.15 25.76 20.84
CA ARG A 577 12.55 26.85 20.06
C ARG A 577 12.74 28.22 20.73
N ILE A 578 12.63 28.29 22.06
CA ILE A 578 12.90 29.52 22.81
C ILE A 578 14.37 29.92 22.66
N VAL A 579 15.30 28.97 22.82
CA VAL A 579 16.74 29.24 22.66
C VAL A 579 17.05 29.71 21.23
N SER A 580 16.46 29.10 20.20
CA SER A 580 16.64 29.54 18.81
C SER A 580 16.07 30.94 18.55
N ILE A 581 14.88 31.27 19.07
CA ILE A 581 14.29 32.60 18.91
C ILE A 581 15.17 33.66 19.56
N VAL A 582 15.61 33.41 20.81
CA VAL A 582 16.50 34.33 21.53
C VAL A 582 17.83 34.49 20.79
N GLY A 583 18.43 33.39 20.32
CA GLY A 583 19.67 33.42 19.56
C GLY A 583 19.57 34.23 18.27
N ILE A 584 18.47 34.09 17.53
CA ILE A 584 18.21 34.85 16.30
C ILE A 584 18.04 36.34 16.61
N SER A 585 17.28 36.70 17.66
CA SER A 585 17.07 38.09 18.05
C SER A 585 18.38 38.79 18.45
N VAL A 586 19.21 38.12 19.27
CA VAL A 586 20.50 38.66 19.70
C VAL A 586 21.46 38.83 18.52
N SER A 587 21.51 37.83 17.62
CA SER A 587 22.35 37.88 16.43
C SER A 587 21.95 39.01 15.49
N SER A 588 20.64 39.19 15.28
CA SER A 588 20.08 40.26 14.47
C SER A 588 20.37 41.65 15.05
N LEU A 589 20.27 41.82 16.37
CA LEU A 589 20.59 43.08 17.04
C LEU A 589 22.08 43.42 16.92
N CYS A 590 22.96 42.43 17.13
CA CYS A 590 24.39 42.60 16.99
C CYS A 590 24.77 43.00 15.55
N LEU A 591 24.16 42.36 14.55
CA LEU A 591 24.34 42.70 13.14
C LEU A 591 23.88 44.14 12.84
N LEU A 592 22.77 44.57 13.42
CA LEU A 592 22.25 45.93 13.24
C LEU A 592 23.20 46.98 13.85
N LEU A 593 23.74 46.70 15.04
CA LEU A 593 24.73 47.59 15.69
C LEU A 593 26.04 47.67 14.90
N THR A 594 26.55 46.55 14.37
CA THR A 594 27.77 46.57 13.56
C THR A 594 27.58 47.36 12.27
N ILE A 595 26.41 47.26 11.62
CA ILE A 595 26.05 48.09 10.45
C ILE A 595 26.06 49.58 10.81
N ILE A 596 25.46 49.97 11.94
CA ILE A 596 25.41 51.38 12.38
C ILE A 596 26.82 51.92 12.63
N VAL A 597 27.67 51.18 13.34
CA VAL A 597 29.06 51.59 13.61
C VAL A 597 29.83 51.74 12.29
N PHE A 598 29.65 50.83 11.35
CA PHE A 598 30.28 50.92 10.04
C PHE A 598 29.80 52.15 9.25
N ALA A 599 28.51 52.49 9.34
CA ALA A 599 27.94 53.67 8.69
C ALA A 599 28.34 55.00 9.34
N MET A 600 28.75 55.01 10.62
CA MET A 600 29.28 56.22 11.27
C MET A 600 30.78 56.42 11.07
N LEU A 601 31.54 55.32 10.89
CA LEU A 601 33.00 55.36 10.72
C LEU A 601 33.45 55.58 9.27
N TRP A 602 32.53 55.58 8.32
CA TRP A 602 32.75 55.78 6.88
C TRP A 602 31.89 56.93 6.40
#